data_AF-A0A2P7YIL1-F1
#
_entry.id   AF-A0A2P7YIL1-F1
#
_cell.length_a   1.000
_cell.length_b   1.000
_cell.length_c   1.000
_cell.angle_alpha   90.00
_cell.angle_beta   90.00
_cell.angle_gamma   90.00
#
_symmetry.space_group_name_H-M   'P 1'
#
loop_
_entity.id
_entity.type
_entity.pdbx_description
1 polymer ?
#
loop_
_entity_poly.entity_id
_entity_poly.type
_entity_poly.pdbx_seq_one_letter_code
_entity_poly.pdbx_strand_id
1 'polypeptide(L)'
;MISVPDTPVSDTSLVASTSVNLLPIRRLLHSSSRLKESVIHLNRLVASPDHDALLRVRHVAVDYSRDFRGHGVVPGSRIIAKTTQPNNTDFLPSDKLFIFPVSACWIHSPDDPCQNCLFLLHTDFSRYESHKKFPCLRDFVYGHTIDGGLQDFIKVPKPQLSLLKIPSLVSLHDCCFLTDISLPFYSYCKDHLLGMLAKEPQARVLVILNDATREANDCLLVINHLDLEHLFVTFVDMERLRKNPALVLNDYANEFHHVLVFAPGADAIRAALAMSINTKLASTKLRYSVALFGANADARLSRMPEDKTIHRVKLTYKDKFLMEELISTLSTFSNSSTKSKKPLRSMSMGTLSSSDLVTEEDVTRKKLRFKKEAEVVKQPRTHISWLFCDDDYKLCTEEESECPSRCHSTADINRLLRQGCQTRRVFYTNRPACQRKMNAFIFASDQMS
;
A
#
# COMPACT_ATOMS: atom_id res chain seq x y z
N MET A 1 -10.09 -35.99 -58.31
CA MET A 1 -10.32 -34.60 -57.86
C MET A 1 -11.25 -34.63 -56.67
N ILE A 2 -10.71 -34.45 -55.46
CA ILE A 2 -11.29 -33.80 -54.29
C ILE A 2 -10.06 -33.50 -53.43
N SER A 3 -9.71 -32.23 -53.34
CA SER A 3 -8.55 -31.69 -52.63
C SER A 3 -8.93 -31.38 -51.20
N VAL A 4 -8.27 -32.04 -50.25
CA VAL A 4 -8.30 -31.69 -48.82
C VAL A 4 -7.22 -30.62 -48.61
N PRO A 5 -7.52 -29.44 -48.05
CA PRO A 5 -6.48 -28.48 -47.70
C PRO A 5 -5.89 -28.87 -46.34
N ASP A 6 -4.59 -29.19 -46.34
CA ASP A 6 -3.75 -29.16 -45.15
C ASP A 6 -3.62 -27.70 -44.69
N THR A 7 -4.30 -27.34 -43.61
CA THR A 7 -4.03 -26.10 -42.89
C THR A 7 -2.95 -26.34 -41.85
N PRO A 8 -1.77 -25.70 -41.94
CA PRO A 8 -0.79 -25.75 -40.88
C PRO A 8 -1.25 -24.91 -39.69
N VAL A 9 -1.11 -25.46 -38.49
CA VAL A 9 -1.25 -24.77 -37.22
C VAL A 9 -0.08 -23.80 -37.05
N SER A 10 -0.31 -22.52 -37.31
CA SER A 10 0.47 -21.38 -36.80
C SER A 10 -0.57 -20.40 -36.20
N ASP A 11 -0.40 -19.74 -35.05
CA ASP A 11 0.74 -19.03 -34.52
C ASP A 11 0.73 -19.02 -32.98
N THR A 12 1.81 -19.48 -32.35
CA THR A 12 2.16 -19.15 -30.94
C THR A 12 3.34 -18.16 -30.87
N SER A 13 3.72 -17.52 -31.98
CA SER A 13 4.95 -16.72 -32.11
C SER A 13 4.80 -15.19 -32.05
N LEU A 14 3.68 -14.65 -31.55
CA LEU A 14 3.45 -13.19 -31.55
C LEU A 14 3.90 -12.44 -30.29
N VAL A 15 4.74 -13.05 -29.43
CA VAL A 15 5.36 -12.38 -28.28
C VAL A 15 6.79 -11.88 -28.57
N ALA A 16 7.39 -12.24 -29.72
CA ALA A 16 8.84 -12.15 -29.89
C ALA A 16 9.40 -10.87 -30.54
N SER A 17 8.60 -9.90 -31.00
CA SER A 17 9.12 -8.92 -31.97
C SER A 17 9.54 -7.53 -31.47
N THR A 18 9.57 -7.23 -30.15
CA THR A 18 10.02 -5.88 -29.71
C THR A 18 10.87 -5.78 -28.43
N SER A 19 11.38 -6.88 -27.88
CA SER A 19 12.37 -6.82 -26.78
C SER A 19 13.39 -7.95 -26.90
N VAL A 20 14.28 -7.81 -27.89
CA VAL A 20 15.40 -8.73 -28.10
C VAL A 20 16.54 -8.32 -27.15
N ASN A 21 17.01 -9.29 -26.35
CA ASN A 21 18.26 -9.33 -25.55
C ASN A 21 18.24 -9.21 -24.01
N LEU A 22 17.10 -9.20 -23.31
CA LEU A 22 17.13 -9.34 -21.84
C LEU A 22 16.19 -10.45 -21.39
N LEU A 23 16.77 -11.48 -20.77
CA LEU A 23 16.00 -12.52 -20.08
C LEU A 23 15.24 -11.86 -18.91
N PRO A 24 13.97 -12.22 -18.69
CA PRO A 24 13.19 -11.61 -17.63
C PRO A 24 13.81 -11.93 -16.27
N ILE A 25 13.97 -10.92 -15.42
CA ILE A 25 14.65 -11.05 -14.13
C ILE A 25 13.69 -10.92 -12.95
N ARG A 26 14.11 -11.49 -11.82
CA ARG A 26 13.51 -11.30 -10.49
C ARG A 26 14.59 -11.06 -9.45
N ARG A 27 14.30 -10.18 -8.48
CA ARG A 27 15.22 -9.81 -7.40
C ARG A 27 14.82 -10.52 -6.11
N LEU A 28 15.49 -11.63 -5.81
CA LEU A 28 15.20 -12.48 -4.66
C LEU A 28 15.88 -11.95 -3.41
N LEU A 29 15.15 -11.84 -2.28
CA LEU A 29 15.76 -11.54 -0.99
C LEU A 29 16.49 -12.78 -0.44
N HIS A 30 17.81 -12.73 -0.43
CA HIS A 30 18.67 -13.79 0.07
C HIS A 30 18.72 -13.81 1.61
N SER A 31 19.17 -14.92 2.20
CA SER A 31 19.36 -15.07 3.65
C SER A 31 20.28 -14.02 4.28
N SER A 32 21.16 -13.42 3.46
CA SER A 32 22.07 -12.34 3.84
C SER A 32 21.42 -10.95 3.87
N SER A 33 20.09 -10.86 3.82
CA SER A 33 19.33 -9.59 3.71
C SER A 33 19.76 -8.72 2.52
N ARG A 34 20.17 -9.37 1.42
CA ARG A 34 20.55 -8.73 0.17
C ARG A 34 19.73 -9.29 -0.96
N LEU A 35 19.35 -8.43 -1.90
CA LEU A 35 18.76 -8.82 -3.15
C LEU A 35 19.79 -9.45 -4.07
N LYS A 36 19.42 -10.56 -4.71
CA LYS A 36 20.15 -11.20 -5.81
C LYS A 36 19.24 -11.27 -7.03
N GLU A 37 19.77 -10.89 -8.18
CA GLU A 37 19.06 -11.07 -9.45
C GLU A 37 19.12 -12.54 -9.87
N SER A 38 18.03 -13.01 -10.45
CA SER A 38 17.94 -14.34 -11.07
C SER A 38 16.99 -14.27 -12.25
N VAL A 39 17.22 -15.11 -13.26
CA VAL A 39 16.35 -15.22 -14.42
C VAL A 39 15.04 -15.93 -14.04
N ILE A 40 13.92 -15.43 -14.54
CA ILE A 40 12.63 -16.12 -14.50
C ILE A 40 12.64 -17.19 -15.60
N HIS A 41 12.62 -18.45 -15.20
CA HIS A 41 12.55 -19.56 -16.14
C HIS A 41 11.29 -19.48 -17.01
N LEU A 42 11.42 -19.77 -18.31
CA LEU A 42 10.33 -19.67 -19.29
C LEU A 42 9.10 -20.51 -18.92
N ASN A 43 9.30 -21.68 -18.29
CA ASN A 43 8.21 -22.52 -17.82
C ASN A 43 7.32 -21.83 -16.76
N ARG A 44 7.84 -20.83 -16.04
CA ARG A 44 7.06 -20.02 -15.08
C ARG A 44 6.28 -18.90 -15.74
N LEU A 45 6.59 -18.58 -17.00
CA LEU A 45 5.90 -17.56 -17.80
C LEU A 45 4.72 -18.13 -18.58
N VAL A 46 4.50 -19.45 -18.55
CA VAL A 46 3.32 -20.06 -19.14
C VAL A 46 2.14 -19.87 -18.18
N ALA A 47 1.17 -19.07 -18.60
CA ALA A 47 -0.10 -18.90 -17.90
C ALA A 47 -1.19 -19.74 -18.56
N SER A 48 -2.05 -20.36 -17.75
CA SER A 48 -3.28 -20.98 -18.23
C SER A 48 -4.34 -19.89 -18.38
N PRO A 49 -4.82 -19.56 -19.59
CA PRO A 49 -5.70 -18.41 -19.83
C PRO A 49 -6.97 -18.39 -18.96
N ASP A 50 -7.47 -19.57 -18.58
CA ASP A 50 -8.71 -19.74 -17.80
C ASP A 50 -8.48 -19.71 -16.28
N HIS A 51 -7.22 -19.70 -15.82
CA HIS A 51 -6.90 -19.82 -14.38
C HIS A 51 -5.94 -18.74 -13.90
N ASP A 52 -4.98 -18.35 -14.73
CA ASP A 52 -3.88 -17.47 -14.38
C ASP A 52 -3.75 -16.35 -15.42
N ALA A 53 -3.35 -15.16 -14.97
CA ALA A 53 -2.88 -14.09 -15.85
C ALA A 53 -1.36 -13.92 -15.71
N LEU A 54 -0.65 -13.89 -16.84
CA LEU A 54 0.73 -13.40 -16.87
C LEU A 54 0.69 -11.88 -17.01
N LEU A 55 1.23 -11.18 -16.03
CA LEU A 55 1.27 -9.73 -16.00
C LEU A 55 2.70 -9.23 -16.09
N ARG A 56 2.91 -8.16 -16.86
CA ARG A 56 4.16 -7.42 -16.86
C ARG A 56 4.12 -6.37 -15.77
N VAL A 57 5.03 -6.46 -14.81
CA VAL A 57 5.15 -5.48 -13.73
C VAL A 57 5.66 -4.17 -14.32
N ARG A 58 4.96 -3.08 -14.04
CA ARG A 58 5.30 -1.73 -14.49
C ARG A 58 5.79 -0.86 -13.34
N HIS A 59 5.18 -1.00 -12.18
CA HIS A 59 5.58 -0.26 -11.01
C HIS A 59 5.52 -1.13 -9.76
N VAL A 60 6.42 -0.83 -8.84
CA VAL A 60 6.46 -1.46 -7.52
C VAL A 60 6.71 -0.36 -6.51
N ALA A 61 5.79 -0.18 -5.58
CA ALA A 61 6.06 0.66 -4.43
C ALA A 61 6.61 -0.19 -3.29
N VAL A 62 7.68 0.27 -2.66
CA VAL A 62 8.28 -0.41 -1.52
C VAL A 62 8.33 0.50 -0.32
N ASP A 63 8.25 -0.12 0.85
CA ASP A 63 8.64 0.48 2.10
C ASP A 63 9.88 -0.20 2.68
N TYR A 64 11.00 0.52 2.68
CA TYR A 64 12.29 0.00 3.15
C TYR A 64 12.30 -0.47 4.61
N SER A 65 11.37 0.02 5.44
CA SER A 65 11.28 -0.37 6.85
C SER A 65 10.56 -1.71 7.08
N ARG A 66 9.78 -2.20 6.09
CA ARG A 66 8.93 -3.41 6.25
C ARG A 66 9.03 -4.43 5.12
N ASP A 67 9.23 -4.02 3.88
CA ASP A 67 9.06 -4.92 2.73
C ASP A 67 10.27 -5.82 2.47
N PHE A 68 11.43 -5.53 3.07
CA PHE A 68 12.65 -6.32 2.92
C PHE A 68 12.86 -7.22 4.13
N ARG A 69 11.84 -8.04 4.43
CA ARG A 69 11.85 -9.02 5.52
C ARG A 69 11.61 -10.42 4.96
N GLY A 70 12.19 -11.44 5.60
CA GLY A 70 12.09 -12.83 5.15
C GLY A 70 13.22 -13.24 4.21
N HIS A 71 13.14 -14.46 3.67
CA HIS A 71 14.17 -15.07 2.84
C HIS A 71 13.54 -15.92 1.74
N GLY A 72 14.15 -15.92 0.55
CA GLY A 72 13.71 -16.76 -0.56
C GLY A 72 12.46 -16.27 -1.29
N VAL A 73 12.08 -15.01 -1.12
CA VAL A 73 10.91 -14.37 -1.76
C VAL A 73 11.34 -13.09 -2.47
N VAL A 74 10.70 -12.77 -3.60
CA VAL A 74 10.85 -11.47 -4.29
C VAL A 74 10.09 -10.40 -3.50
N PRO A 75 10.70 -9.31 -3.01
CA PRO A 75 9.98 -8.31 -2.20
C PRO A 75 9.12 -7.34 -3.03
N GLY A 76 8.32 -6.53 -2.32
CA GLY A 76 7.47 -5.47 -2.88
C GLY A 76 6.03 -5.95 -3.10
N SER A 77 5.14 -5.60 -2.17
CA SER A 77 3.75 -6.08 -2.18
C SER A 77 2.77 -5.16 -2.94
N ARG A 78 3.18 -3.92 -3.22
CA ARG A 78 2.36 -2.91 -3.93
C ARG A 78 2.72 -2.91 -5.40
N ILE A 79 2.01 -3.73 -6.18
CA ILE A 79 2.40 -4.06 -7.55
C ILE A 79 1.38 -3.46 -8.51
N ILE A 80 1.86 -2.68 -9.48
CA ILE A 80 1.07 -2.23 -10.62
C ILE A 80 1.61 -2.92 -11.87
N ALA A 81 0.72 -3.63 -12.56
CA ALA A 81 1.05 -4.42 -13.72
C ALA A 81 0.07 -4.17 -14.88
N LYS A 82 0.43 -4.69 -16.04
CA LYS A 82 -0.43 -4.73 -17.23
C LYS A 82 -0.48 -6.15 -17.77
N THR A 83 -1.64 -6.56 -18.30
CA THR A 83 -1.71 -7.82 -19.03
C THR A 83 -0.84 -7.75 -20.30
N THR A 84 -0.17 -8.85 -20.60
CA THR A 84 0.66 -9.00 -21.81
C THR A 84 -0.11 -9.59 -22.97
N GLN A 85 -1.22 -10.26 -22.69
CA GLN A 85 -2.06 -10.94 -23.66
C GLN A 85 -3.52 -10.51 -23.50
N PRO A 86 -4.30 -10.47 -24.60
CA PRO A 86 -5.75 -10.41 -24.51
C PRO A 86 -6.25 -11.77 -24.00
N ASN A 87 -6.29 -11.94 -22.68
CA ASN A 87 -6.86 -13.13 -22.07
C ASN A 87 -8.39 -13.04 -22.10
N ASN A 88 -9.07 -14.16 -21.81
CA ASN A 88 -10.52 -14.25 -21.59
C ASN A 88 -10.99 -13.54 -20.30
N THR A 89 -10.26 -12.51 -19.88
CA THR A 89 -10.50 -11.69 -18.69
C THR A 89 -11.11 -10.36 -19.10
N ASP A 90 -11.90 -9.74 -18.22
CA ASP A 90 -12.46 -8.39 -18.40
C ASP A 90 -11.40 -7.26 -18.45
N PHE A 91 -10.10 -7.60 -18.49
CA PHE A 91 -9.00 -6.66 -18.45
C PHE A 91 -8.38 -6.44 -19.83
N LEU A 92 -8.27 -5.17 -20.22
CA LEU A 92 -7.64 -4.78 -21.48
C LEU A 92 -6.12 -4.59 -21.29
N PRO A 93 -5.28 -4.80 -22.32
CA PRO A 93 -3.84 -4.50 -22.27
C PRO A 93 -3.50 -3.05 -21.91
N SER A 94 -4.41 -2.11 -22.15
CA SER A 94 -4.27 -0.71 -21.75
C SER A 94 -4.44 -0.50 -20.25
N ASP A 95 -5.20 -1.37 -19.58
CA ASP A 95 -5.60 -1.22 -18.18
C ASP A 95 -4.38 -1.26 -17.25
N LYS A 96 -4.40 -0.39 -16.25
CA LYS A 96 -3.45 -0.42 -15.14
C LYS A 96 -4.10 -1.23 -14.03
N LEU A 97 -3.46 -2.34 -13.66
CA LEU A 97 -4.00 -3.29 -12.71
C LEU A 97 -3.14 -3.26 -11.45
N PHE A 98 -3.76 -3.04 -10.30
CA PHE A 98 -3.14 -3.20 -9.00
C PHE A 98 -3.37 -4.63 -8.51
N ILE A 99 -2.31 -5.30 -8.07
CA ILE A 99 -2.41 -6.63 -7.47
C ILE A 99 -2.65 -6.42 -5.97
N PHE A 100 -3.78 -6.89 -5.45
CA PHE A 100 -4.08 -6.74 -4.04
C PHE A 100 -3.07 -7.54 -3.18
N PRO A 101 -2.41 -6.93 -2.16
CA PRO A 101 -1.26 -7.54 -1.49
C PRO A 101 -1.53 -8.85 -0.74
N VAL A 102 -2.76 -9.04 -0.26
CA VAL A 102 -3.14 -10.18 0.58
C VAL A 102 -4.14 -11.06 -0.14
N SER A 103 -3.78 -12.32 -0.34
CA SER A 103 -4.59 -13.30 -1.05
C SER A 103 -5.13 -14.37 -0.09
N ALA A 104 -5.79 -15.37 -0.64
CA ALA A 104 -6.40 -16.46 0.10
C ALA A 104 -6.06 -17.82 -0.51
N CYS A 105 -6.12 -18.88 0.31
CA CYS A 105 -5.76 -20.22 -0.14
C CYS A 105 -6.67 -20.76 -1.26
N TRP A 106 -7.95 -20.39 -1.30
CA TRP A 106 -8.86 -20.79 -2.38
C TRP A 106 -8.51 -20.15 -3.74
N ILE A 107 -7.65 -19.12 -3.75
CA ILE A 107 -7.08 -18.51 -4.97
C ILE A 107 -5.84 -19.30 -5.42
N HIS A 108 -4.90 -19.55 -4.50
CA HIS A 108 -3.59 -20.14 -4.83
C HIS A 108 -3.55 -21.67 -4.83
N SER A 109 -4.47 -22.31 -4.12
CA SER A 109 -4.54 -23.76 -3.89
C SER A 109 -6.01 -24.18 -3.90
N PRO A 110 -6.70 -24.08 -5.05
CA PRO A 110 -8.14 -24.34 -5.14
C PRO A 110 -8.52 -25.77 -4.75
N ASP A 111 -7.61 -26.73 -4.90
CA ASP A 111 -7.82 -28.14 -4.54
C ASP A 111 -7.59 -28.43 -3.05
N ASP A 112 -7.02 -27.46 -2.31
CA ASP A 112 -6.72 -27.59 -0.88
C ASP A 112 -7.03 -26.26 -0.14
N PRO A 113 -8.30 -25.85 -0.08
CA PRO A 113 -8.73 -24.69 0.70
C PRO A 113 -8.80 -25.02 2.20
N CYS A 114 -8.47 -24.04 3.04
CA CYS A 114 -8.68 -24.17 4.48
C CYS A 114 -10.17 -24.17 4.85
N GLN A 115 -10.50 -24.59 6.08
CA GLN A 115 -11.90 -24.71 6.55
C GLN A 115 -12.73 -23.44 6.38
N ASN A 116 -12.17 -22.26 6.70
CA ASN A 116 -12.88 -20.99 6.52
C ASN A 116 -13.14 -20.67 5.04
N CYS A 117 -12.20 -21.00 4.17
CA CYS A 117 -12.36 -20.78 2.73
C CYS A 117 -13.35 -21.78 2.11
N LEU A 118 -13.36 -23.04 2.56
CA LEU A 118 -14.40 -24.01 2.21
C LEU A 118 -15.79 -23.49 2.57
N PHE A 119 -15.94 -22.97 3.79
CA PHE A 119 -17.21 -22.38 4.22
C PHE A 119 -17.62 -21.19 3.35
N LEU A 120 -16.68 -20.28 3.04
CA LEU A 120 -16.93 -19.12 2.19
C LEU A 120 -17.40 -19.50 0.79
N LEU A 121 -16.85 -20.55 0.20
CA LEU A 121 -17.25 -21.04 -1.14
C LEU A 121 -18.72 -21.48 -1.21
N HIS A 122 -19.34 -21.78 -0.05
CA HIS A 122 -20.75 -22.13 0.06
C HIS A 122 -21.63 -21.00 0.64
N THR A 123 -21.08 -19.79 0.82
CA THR A 123 -21.76 -18.62 1.41
C THR A 123 -21.78 -17.44 0.41
N ASP A 124 -22.33 -16.29 0.79
CA ASP A 124 -22.23 -15.06 -0.02
C ASP A 124 -20.78 -14.56 -0.09
N PHE A 125 -20.09 -15.02 -1.13
CA PHE A 125 -18.67 -14.84 -1.36
C PHE A 125 -18.27 -13.42 -1.77
N SER A 126 -19.24 -12.61 -2.19
CA SER A 126 -19.02 -11.28 -2.77
C SER A 126 -19.13 -10.17 -1.72
N ARG A 127 -19.26 -10.50 -0.44
CA ARG A 127 -19.46 -9.53 0.65
C ARG A 127 -18.29 -9.45 1.61
N TYR A 128 -17.91 -8.23 1.95
CA TYR A 128 -16.96 -7.90 3.01
C TYR A 128 -17.22 -8.66 4.32
N GLU A 129 -18.47 -8.66 4.80
CA GLU A 129 -18.84 -9.26 6.08
C GLU A 129 -18.60 -10.78 6.15
N SER A 130 -18.75 -11.48 5.01
CA SER A 130 -18.46 -12.92 4.93
C SER A 130 -16.96 -13.17 5.17
N HIS A 131 -16.10 -12.45 4.45
CA HIS A 131 -14.64 -12.58 4.56
C HIS A 131 -14.10 -12.10 5.91
N LYS A 132 -14.78 -11.14 6.54
CA LYS A 132 -14.50 -10.72 7.93
C LYS A 132 -14.81 -11.82 8.93
N LYS A 133 -15.96 -12.47 8.79
CA LYS A 133 -16.41 -13.53 9.71
C LYS A 133 -15.58 -14.82 9.56
N PHE A 134 -15.15 -15.13 8.34
CA PHE A 134 -14.41 -16.35 8.01
C PHE A 134 -13.09 -16.02 7.29
N PRO A 135 -12.12 -15.38 7.95
CA PRO A 135 -10.86 -15.02 7.31
C PRO A 135 -10.06 -16.27 6.90
N CYS A 136 -9.34 -16.19 5.78
CA CYS A 136 -8.45 -17.27 5.36
C CYS A 136 -7.43 -17.59 6.47
N LEU A 137 -7.23 -18.88 6.75
CA LEU A 137 -6.31 -19.35 7.79
C LEU A 137 -4.86 -19.48 7.30
N ARG A 138 -4.64 -19.42 5.99
CA ARG A 138 -3.29 -19.44 5.38
C ARG A 138 -2.83 -18.01 5.09
N ASP A 139 -1.53 -17.79 5.26
CA ASP A 139 -0.89 -16.49 5.09
C ASP A 139 -0.29 -16.35 3.68
N PHE A 140 -1.08 -15.83 2.75
CA PHE A 140 -0.65 -15.55 1.37
C PHE A 140 -0.52 -14.05 1.16
N VAL A 141 0.70 -13.53 1.24
CA VAL A 141 1.00 -12.10 1.12
C VAL A 141 2.13 -11.91 0.11
N TYR A 142 1.83 -11.18 -0.96
CA TYR A 142 2.81 -10.82 -1.99
C TYR A 142 3.98 -10.07 -1.37
N GLY A 143 5.20 -10.41 -1.78
CA GLY A 143 6.43 -9.82 -1.24
C GLY A 143 6.89 -10.39 0.10
N HIS A 144 6.11 -11.28 0.73
CA HIS A 144 6.40 -11.81 2.06
C HIS A 144 6.38 -13.34 2.10
N THR A 145 5.24 -13.97 1.77
CA THR A 145 5.10 -15.44 1.73
C THR A 145 5.00 -15.98 0.31
N ILE A 146 4.71 -15.12 -0.67
CA ILE A 146 4.75 -15.41 -2.11
C ILE A 146 5.48 -14.29 -2.86
N ASP A 147 6.04 -14.61 -4.03
CA ASP A 147 6.85 -13.67 -4.83
C ASP A 147 6.10 -12.38 -5.18
N GLY A 148 6.67 -11.24 -4.81
CA GLY A 148 6.14 -9.89 -5.01
C GLY A 148 6.57 -9.21 -6.31
N GLY A 149 6.72 -7.89 -6.27
CA GLY A 149 6.75 -7.04 -7.47
C GLY A 149 8.13 -6.74 -8.03
N LEU A 150 9.23 -6.91 -7.29
CA LEU A 150 10.58 -6.57 -7.76
C LEU A 150 11.12 -7.60 -8.79
N GLN A 151 10.36 -7.81 -9.86
CA GLN A 151 10.58 -8.71 -10.98
C GLN A 151 9.88 -8.17 -12.24
N ASP A 152 10.21 -8.70 -13.40
CA ASP A 152 9.68 -8.19 -14.68
C ASP A 152 8.26 -8.69 -14.98
N PHE A 153 7.98 -9.93 -14.62
CA PHE A 153 6.68 -10.57 -14.83
C PHE A 153 6.23 -11.26 -13.56
N ILE A 154 4.92 -11.27 -13.35
CA ILE A 154 4.29 -11.97 -12.24
C ILE A 154 3.07 -12.72 -12.76
N LYS A 155 2.92 -13.97 -12.33
CA LYS A 155 1.76 -14.80 -12.63
C LYS A 155 0.76 -14.67 -11.49
N VAL A 156 -0.47 -14.27 -11.81
CA VAL A 156 -1.53 -14.05 -10.82
C VAL A 156 -2.68 -15.03 -11.04
N PRO A 157 -2.96 -15.94 -10.09
CA PRO A 157 -4.12 -16.83 -10.16
C PRO A 157 -5.43 -16.07 -9.92
N LYS A 158 -6.49 -16.54 -10.57
CA LYS A 158 -7.86 -16.00 -10.53
C LYS A 158 -7.86 -14.46 -10.61
N PRO A 159 -7.42 -13.89 -11.75
CA PRO A 159 -7.14 -12.46 -11.87
C PRO A 159 -8.33 -11.56 -11.50
N GLN A 160 -9.57 -11.96 -11.76
CA GLN A 160 -10.78 -11.21 -11.40
C GLN A 160 -10.93 -11.01 -9.88
N LEU A 161 -10.32 -11.90 -9.09
CA LEU A 161 -10.41 -11.92 -7.63
C LEU A 161 -9.15 -11.37 -6.96
N SER A 162 -8.05 -11.25 -7.69
CA SER A 162 -6.77 -10.75 -7.20
C SER A 162 -6.45 -9.33 -7.68
N LEU A 163 -7.02 -8.90 -8.81
CA LEU A 163 -6.67 -7.65 -9.48
C LEU A 163 -7.74 -6.57 -9.27
N LEU A 164 -7.26 -5.34 -9.09
CA LEU A 164 -8.07 -4.12 -9.02
C LEU A 164 -7.74 -3.23 -10.22
N LYS A 165 -8.75 -2.85 -11.00
CA LYS A 165 -8.57 -1.90 -12.09
C LYS A 165 -8.40 -0.49 -11.53
N ILE A 166 -7.28 0.17 -11.85
CA ILE A 166 -7.00 1.52 -11.39
C ILE A 166 -7.68 2.53 -12.34
N PRO A 167 -8.61 3.37 -11.86
CA PRO A 167 -9.20 4.41 -12.68
C PRO A 167 -8.13 5.37 -13.22
N SER A 168 -8.31 5.86 -14.44
CA SER A 168 -7.32 6.71 -15.11
C SER A 168 -7.00 8.01 -14.36
N LEU A 169 -7.93 8.48 -13.53
CA LEU A 169 -7.82 9.71 -12.74
C LEU A 169 -7.15 9.52 -11.38
N VAL A 170 -6.91 8.28 -10.96
CA VAL A 170 -6.24 7.97 -9.68
C VAL A 170 -4.74 7.91 -9.91
N SER A 171 -3.98 8.60 -9.06
CA SER A 171 -2.51 8.52 -9.06
C SER A 171 -2.05 7.09 -8.76
N LEU A 172 -1.02 6.63 -9.45
CA LEU A 172 -0.44 5.30 -9.20
C LEU A 172 0.24 5.23 -7.84
N HIS A 173 0.83 6.34 -7.39
CA HIS A 173 1.39 6.47 -6.04
C HIS A 173 0.30 6.32 -4.98
N ASP A 174 -0.82 7.02 -5.12
CA ASP A 174 -1.93 6.94 -4.17
C ASP A 174 -2.45 5.50 -4.07
N CYS A 175 -2.71 4.87 -5.21
CA CYS A 175 -3.18 3.48 -5.25
C CYS A 175 -2.20 2.53 -4.53
N CYS A 176 -0.90 2.73 -4.69
CA CYS A 176 0.10 1.89 -4.00
C CYS A 176 0.12 2.14 -2.49
N PHE A 177 0.16 3.40 -2.05
CA PHE A 177 0.40 3.72 -0.64
C PHE A 177 -0.87 3.70 0.23
N LEU A 178 -2.07 3.56 -0.37
CA LEU A 178 -3.31 3.29 0.37
C LEU A 178 -3.17 2.12 1.36
N THR A 179 -2.39 1.09 1.01
CA THR A 179 -2.22 -0.11 1.85
C THR A 179 -1.46 0.13 3.16
N ASP A 180 -0.91 1.33 3.34
CA ASP A 180 0.06 1.58 4.40
C ASP A 180 -0.58 2.08 5.68
N ILE A 181 -1.47 3.06 5.54
CA ILE A 181 -2.15 3.72 6.65
C ILE A 181 -3.64 3.79 6.34
N SER A 182 -4.04 4.34 5.19
CA SER A 182 -5.45 4.55 4.85
C SER A 182 -6.28 3.28 4.90
N LEU A 183 -5.86 2.20 4.24
CA LEU A 183 -6.62 0.96 4.19
C LEU A 183 -6.66 0.24 5.56
N PRO A 184 -5.53 0.04 6.28
CA PRO A 184 -5.59 -0.50 7.64
C PRO A 184 -6.43 0.35 8.60
N PHE A 185 -6.34 1.68 8.50
CA PHE A 185 -7.16 2.59 9.30
C PHE A 185 -8.65 2.43 8.95
N TYR A 186 -9.00 2.39 7.67
CA TYR A 186 -10.36 2.24 7.21
C TYR A 186 -10.98 0.91 7.67
N SER A 187 -10.20 -0.17 7.57
CA SER A 187 -10.53 -1.50 8.07
C SER A 187 -10.84 -1.49 9.56
N TYR A 188 -9.95 -0.90 10.37
CA TYR A 188 -10.17 -0.74 11.80
C TYR A 188 -11.42 0.09 12.13
N CYS A 189 -11.66 1.16 11.36
CA CYS A 189 -12.83 2.00 11.55
C CYS A 189 -14.12 1.21 11.35
N LYS A 190 -14.24 0.50 10.23
CA LYS A 190 -15.39 -0.35 9.91
C LYS A 190 -15.60 -1.47 10.91
N ASP A 191 -14.52 -2.09 11.37
CA ASP A 191 -14.62 -3.27 12.23
C ASP A 191 -14.88 -2.95 13.70
N HIS A 192 -14.37 -1.82 14.18
CA HIS A 192 -14.31 -1.53 15.61
C HIS A 192 -14.69 -0.09 15.94
N LEU A 193 -13.99 0.90 15.36
CA LEU A 193 -14.06 2.28 15.86
C LEU A 193 -15.46 2.88 15.73
N LEU A 194 -16.12 2.71 14.58
CA LEU A 194 -17.47 3.28 14.36
C LEU A 194 -18.48 2.76 15.37
N GLY A 195 -18.42 1.46 15.71
CA GLY A 195 -19.29 0.86 16.72
C GLY A 195 -19.01 1.34 18.15
N MET A 196 -17.76 1.73 18.45
CA MET A 196 -17.39 2.32 19.73
C MET A 196 -17.83 3.79 19.80
N LEU A 197 -17.59 4.57 18.76
CA LEU A 197 -17.96 5.99 18.68
C LEU A 197 -19.48 6.20 18.66
N ALA A 198 -20.24 5.26 18.10
CA ALA A 198 -21.71 5.31 18.17
C ALA A 198 -22.23 5.22 19.61
N LYS A 199 -21.48 4.59 20.53
CA LYS A 199 -21.81 4.50 21.95
C LYS A 199 -21.27 5.68 22.75
N GLU A 200 -20.10 6.19 22.38
CA GLU A 200 -19.44 7.32 23.04
C GLU A 200 -18.97 8.36 22.01
N PRO A 201 -19.88 9.25 21.52
CA PRO A 201 -19.54 10.22 20.46
C PRO A 201 -18.50 11.27 20.86
N GLN A 202 -18.33 11.49 22.17
CA GLN A 202 -17.37 12.43 22.74
C GLN A 202 -15.98 11.81 22.96
N ALA A 203 -15.78 10.56 22.55
CA ALA A 203 -14.51 9.86 22.73
C ALA A 203 -13.39 10.56 21.95
N ARG A 204 -12.28 10.82 22.65
CA ARG A 204 -11.07 11.41 22.08
C ARG A 204 -10.20 10.33 21.45
N VAL A 205 -9.80 10.55 20.20
CA VAL A 205 -8.97 9.64 19.43
C VAL A 205 -7.58 10.26 19.22
N LEU A 206 -6.54 9.51 19.56
CA LEU A 206 -5.15 9.88 19.25
C LEU A 206 -4.61 8.99 18.14
N VAL A 207 -3.96 9.59 17.15
CA VAL A 207 -3.25 8.88 16.09
C VAL A 207 -1.77 9.20 16.18
N ILE A 208 -0.96 8.18 16.46
CA ILE A 208 0.49 8.26 16.54
C ILE A 208 1.09 7.81 15.21
N LEU A 209 1.59 8.78 14.46
CA LEU A 209 2.22 8.63 13.16
C LEU A 209 3.75 8.62 13.30
N ASN A 210 4.44 8.13 12.29
CA ASN A 210 5.90 8.26 12.27
C ASN A 210 6.30 9.69 11.91
N ASP A 211 5.66 10.26 10.90
CA ASP A 211 5.81 11.66 10.48
C ASP A 211 4.43 12.22 10.12
N ALA A 212 3.87 13.01 11.03
CA ALA A 212 2.54 13.57 10.86
C ALA A 212 2.45 14.55 9.69
N THR A 213 3.56 15.18 9.29
CA THR A 213 3.57 16.12 8.15
C THR A 213 3.39 15.40 6.82
N ARG A 214 3.85 14.14 6.73
CA ARG A 214 3.78 13.31 5.53
C ARG A 214 2.58 12.36 5.51
N GLU A 215 2.22 11.82 6.67
CA GLU A 215 1.29 10.70 6.80
C GLU A 215 -0.14 11.12 7.22
N ALA A 216 -0.36 12.35 7.69
CA ALA A 216 -1.69 12.77 8.14
C ALA A 216 -2.75 12.72 7.02
N ASN A 217 -2.36 12.99 5.78
CA ASN A 217 -3.26 12.91 4.63
C ASN A 217 -3.86 11.51 4.44
N ASP A 218 -3.09 10.45 4.72
CA ASP A 218 -3.57 9.07 4.66
C ASP A 218 -4.78 8.85 5.60
N CYS A 219 -4.73 9.46 6.80
CA CYS A 219 -5.81 9.39 7.78
C CYS A 219 -6.98 10.32 7.42
N LEU A 220 -6.69 11.53 6.96
CA LEU A 220 -7.72 12.51 6.57
C LEU A 220 -8.58 12.00 5.41
N LEU A 221 -7.99 11.26 4.47
CA LEU A 221 -8.74 10.59 3.40
C LEU A 221 -9.83 9.69 3.97
N VAL A 222 -9.51 8.87 4.98
CA VAL A 222 -10.45 7.94 5.61
C VAL A 222 -11.50 8.68 6.44
N ILE A 223 -11.08 9.70 7.20
CA ILE A 223 -11.98 10.53 8.00
C ILE A 223 -13.02 11.19 7.11
N ASN A 224 -12.60 11.78 5.99
CA ASN A 224 -13.51 12.40 5.02
C ASN A 224 -14.40 11.36 4.32
N HIS A 225 -13.84 10.22 3.91
CA HIS A 225 -14.62 9.12 3.30
C HIS A 225 -15.74 8.60 4.21
N LEU A 226 -15.49 8.57 5.52
CA LEU A 226 -16.44 8.11 6.53
C LEU A 226 -17.29 9.23 7.16
N ASP A 227 -17.14 10.48 6.70
CA ASP A 227 -17.81 11.66 7.28
C ASP A 227 -17.58 11.82 8.80
N LEU A 228 -16.34 11.59 9.23
CA LEU A 228 -15.90 11.62 10.63
C LEU A 228 -15.29 12.97 11.03
N GLU A 229 -15.57 14.05 10.29
CA GLU A 229 -14.99 15.37 10.52
C GLU A 229 -15.36 15.98 11.89
N HIS A 230 -16.45 15.49 12.49
CA HIS A 230 -16.95 15.92 13.78
C HIS A 230 -16.22 15.29 14.97
N LEU A 231 -15.31 14.34 14.74
CA LEU A 231 -14.61 13.64 15.80
C LEU A 231 -13.42 14.41 16.36
N PHE A 232 -13.14 14.21 17.65
CA PHE A 232 -11.95 14.73 18.33
C PHE A 232 -10.72 13.86 18.02
N VAL A 233 -10.18 14.01 16.81
CA VAL A 233 -8.95 13.31 16.39
C VAL A 233 -7.73 14.21 16.57
N THR A 234 -6.75 13.73 17.34
CA THR A 234 -5.45 14.38 17.50
C THR A 234 -4.38 13.58 16.77
N PHE A 235 -3.55 14.25 15.96
CA PHE A 235 -2.40 13.64 15.29
C PHE A 235 -1.12 14.05 16.01
N VAL A 236 -0.24 13.08 16.25
CA VAL A 236 1.09 13.33 16.80
C VAL A 236 2.10 12.42 16.13
N ASP A 237 3.34 12.88 16.01
CA ASP A 237 4.45 12.06 15.53
C ASP A 237 5.46 11.73 16.63
N MET A 238 6.23 10.67 16.40
CA MET A 238 7.20 10.19 17.38
C MET A 238 8.37 11.15 17.59
N GLU A 239 8.73 11.98 16.61
CA GLU A 239 9.81 12.95 16.78
C GLU A 239 9.40 14.02 17.81
N ARG A 240 8.17 14.53 17.70
CA ARG A 240 7.59 15.50 18.64
C ARG A 240 7.47 14.91 20.04
N LEU A 241 7.00 13.66 20.18
CA LEU A 241 6.92 13.00 21.49
C LEU A 241 8.29 12.80 22.13
N ARG A 242 9.33 12.50 21.34
CA ARG A 242 10.71 12.35 21.84
C ARG A 242 11.32 13.69 22.25
N LYS A 243 11.08 14.75 21.47
CA LYS A 243 11.58 16.11 21.77
C LYS A 243 10.92 16.72 23.00
N ASN A 244 9.64 16.42 23.23
CA ASN A 244 8.87 16.97 24.34
C ASN A 244 8.24 15.84 25.20
N PRO A 245 9.02 15.15 26.06
CA PRO A 245 8.51 14.07 26.90
C PRO A 245 7.38 14.49 27.85
N ALA A 246 7.32 15.78 28.22
CA ALA A 246 6.24 16.35 29.04
C ALA A 246 4.85 16.16 28.39
N LEU A 247 4.76 16.10 27.05
CA LEU A 247 3.50 15.79 26.37
C LEU A 247 2.95 14.42 26.80
N VAL A 248 3.81 13.40 26.87
CA VAL A 248 3.40 12.04 27.23
C VAL A 248 3.12 11.91 28.73
N LEU A 249 3.91 12.60 29.55
CA LEU A 249 3.87 12.46 31.01
C LEU A 249 2.80 13.34 31.68
N ASN A 250 2.48 14.48 31.08
CA ASN A 250 1.57 15.47 31.66
C ASN A 250 0.40 15.75 30.71
N ASP A 251 0.65 16.40 29.57
CA ASP A 251 -0.41 17.04 28.79
C ASP A 251 -1.39 16.05 28.15
N TYR A 252 -0.91 14.88 27.75
CA TYR A 252 -1.70 13.82 27.12
C TYR A 252 -1.85 12.58 28.01
N ALA A 253 -1.32 12.59 29.22
CA ALA A 253 -1.36 11.44 30.10
C ALA A 253 -2.81 11.09 30.47
N ASN A 254 -3.24 9.87 30.16
CA ASN A 254 -4.60 9.38 30.43
C ASN A 254 -5.74 10.21 29.79
N GLU A 255 -5.51 10.89 28.66
CA GLU A 255 -6.52 11.79 28.06
C GLU A 255 -7.36 11.13 26.95
N PHE A 256 -6.85 10.05 26.34
CA PHE A 256 -7.42 9.50 25.12
C PHE A 256 -8.15 8.17 25.33
N HIS A 257 -9.34 8.07 24.71
CA HIS A 257 -10.18 6.88 24.80
C HIS A 257 -9.67 5.79 23.85
N HIS A 258 -9.34 6.20 22.63
CA HIS A 258 -8.84 5.33 21.59
C HIS A 258 -7.49 5.84 21.09
N VAL A 259 -6.47 4.99 21.07
CA VAL A 259 -5.13 5.35 20.56
C VAL A 259 -4.74 4.43 19.41
N LEU A 260 -4.43 5.01 18.25
CA LEU A 260 -4.08 4.31 17.01
C LEU A 260 -2.59 4.48 16.75
N VAL A 261 -1.84 3.38 16.64
CA VAL A 261 -0.37 3.39 16.61
C VAL A 261 0.16 2.88 15.28
N PHE A 262 0.45 3.81 14.35
CA PHE A 262 1.09 3.52 13.06
C PHE A 262 2.61 3.63 13.14
N ALA A 263 3.12 4.53 14.00
CA ALA A 263 4.55 4.71 14.18
C ALA A 263 5.22 3.40 14.68
N PRO A 264 6.23 2.87 13.99
CA PRO A 264 6.84 1.61 14.38
C PRO A 264 7.69 1.78 15.65
N GLY A 265 7.71 0.75 16.50
CA GLY A 265 8.65 0.67 17.62
C GLY A 265 7.97 0.56 18.98
N ALA A 266 8.72 -0.02 19.93
CA ALA A 266 8.22 -0.22 21.30
C ALA A 266 8.02 1.09 22.06
N ASP A 267 8.74 2.15 21.70
CA ASP A 267 8.56 3.50 22.25
C ASP A 267 7.20 4.10 21.88
N ALA A 268 6.75 3.93 20.64
CA ALA A 268 5.41 4.36 20.21
C ALA A 268 4.30 3.63 20.99
N ILE A 269 4.46 2.33 21.21
CA ILE A 269 3.52 1.52 22.00
C ILE A 269 3.50 1.99 23.46
N ARG A 270 4.66 2.25 24.08
CA ARG A 270 4.73 2.76 25.46
C ARG A 270 4.05 4.12 25.59
N ALA A 271 4.31 5.03 24.64
CA ALA A 271 3.66 6.33 24.62
C ALA A 271 2.14 6.18 24.49
N ALA A 272 1.66 5.31 23.60
CA ALA A 272 0.23 5.04 23.44
C ALA A 272 -0.44 4.55 24.73
N LEU A 273 0.22 3.64 25.46
CA LEU A 273 -0.31 3.12 26.71
C LEU A 273 -0.35 4.18 27.82
N ALA A 274 0.63 5.10 27.85
CA ALA A 274 0.69 6.19 28.83
C ALA A 274 -0.36 7.29 28.55
N MET A 275 -0.63 7.57 27.28
CA MET A 275 -1.60 8.61 26.88
C MET A 275 -3.05 8.11 26.86
N SER A 276 -3.26 6.79 26.81
CA SER A 276 -4.58 6.18 26.91
C SER A 276 -5.10 6.21 28.34
N ILE A 277 -6.38 6.56 28.53
CA ILE A 277 -7.07 6.53 29.83
C ILE A 277 -6.77 5.20 30.56
N ASN A 278 -6.29 5.30 31.81
CA ASN A 278 -5.96 4.16 32.66
C ASN A 278 -6.86 4.13 33.89
N THR A 279 -7.91 3.31 33.87
CA THR A 279 -8.83 3.16 35.00
C THR A 279 -8.42 2.01 35.91
N LYS A 280 -7.60 1.08 35.43
CA LYS A 280 -7.27 -0.21 36.08
C LYS A 280 -8.50 -1.08 36.39
N LEU A 281 -9.65 -0.83 35.76
CA LEU A 281 -10.89 -1.58 35.95
C LEU A 281 -11.23 -2.42 34.73
N ALA A 282 -11.35 -3.74 34.91
CA ALA A 282 -11.68 -4.65 33.80
C ALA A 282 -13.04 -4.37 33.14
N SER A 283 -13.98 -3.76 33.89
CA SER A 283 -15.30 -3.36 33.38
C SER A 283 -15.24 -2.29 32.30
N THR A 284 -14.13 -1.54 32.17
CA THR A 284 -14.01 -0.46 31.17
C THR A 284 -13.38 -0.90 29.85
N LYS A 285 -13.00 -2.18 29.70
CA LYS A 285 -12.33 -2.70 28.49
C LYS A 285 -13.03 -2.38 27.18
N LEU A 286 -14.37 -2.32 27.20
CA LEU A 286 -15.17 -2.05 26.01
C LEU A 286 -15.19 -0.58 25.59
N ARG A 287 -14.74 0.33 26.46
CA ARG A 287 -14.74 1.79 26.22
C ARG A 287 -13.40 2.31 25.73
N TYR A 288 -12.31 1.67 26.14
CA TYR A 288 -10.95 2.12 25.83
C TYR A 288 -10.23 1.12 24.95
N SER A 289 -9.49 1.61 23.95
CA SER A 289 -8.79 0.73 23.02
C SER A 289 -7.44 1.28 22.59
N VAL A 290 -6.47 0.39 22.37
CA VAL A 290 -5.24 0.70 21.65
C VAL A 290 -5.14 -0.20 20.43
N ALA A 291 -5.04 0.39 19.24
CA ALA A 291 -4.89 -0.33 17.99
C ALA A 291 -3.46 -0.24 17.47
N LEU A 292 -2.87 -1.39 17.17
CA LEU A 292 -1.49 -1.54 16.71
C LEU A 292 -1.49 -1.94 15.24
N PHE A 293 -0.81 -1.15 14.41
CA PHE A 293 -0.76 -1.33 12.96
C PHE A 293 0.66 -1.67 12.47
N GLY A 294 0.75 -2.18 11.23
CA GLY A 294 2.02 -2.44 10.56
C GLY A 294 2.95 -3.33 11.38
N ALA A 295 4.21 -2.91 11.56
CA ALA A 295 5.20 -3.67 12.34
C ALA A 295 4.81 -3.87 13.81
N ASN A 296 3.92 -3.05 14.36
CA ASN A 296 3.45 -3.19 15.74
C ASN A 296 2.31 -4.21 15.89
N ALA A 297 1.65 -4.60 14.79
CA ALA A 297 0.57 -5.59 14.86
C ALA A 297 1.08 -6.95 15.40
N ASP A 298 2.36 -7.26 15.19
CA ASP A 298 3.04 -8.45 15.70
C ASP A 298 3.77 -8.23 17.04
N ALA A 299 3.70 -7.04 17.62
CA ALA A 299 4.40 -6.74 18.85
C ALA A 299 3.83 -7.55 20.02
N ARG A 300 4.74 -8.23 20.73
CA ARG A 300 4.46 -8.83 22.04
C ARG A 300 4.57 -7.76 23.10
N LEU A 301 3.48 -7.48 23.81
CA LEU A 301 3.56 -6.61 24.98
C LEU A 301 3.93 -7.46 26.19
N SER A 302 4.83 -6.94 27.03
CA SER A 302 5.24 -7.60 28.28
C SER A 302 4.10 -7.73 29.28
N ARG A 303 3.14 -6.79 29.28
CA ARG A 303 1.94 -6.82 30.11
C ARG A 303 0.73 -6.35 29.30
N MET A 304 -0.33 -7.15 29.29
CA MET A 304 -1.62 -6.71 28.75
C MET A 304 -2.28 -5.77 29.75
N PRO A 305 -2.77 -4.60 29.32
CA PRO A 305 -3.57 -3.75 30.19
C PRO A 305 -4.91 -4.41 30.50
N GLU A 306 -5.35 -4.30 31.74
CA GLU A 306 -6.54 -4.96 32.25
C GLU A 306 -7.82 -4.18 31.95
N ASP A 307 -7.71 -2.92 31.54
CA ASP A 307 -8.81 -1.94 31.48
C ASP A 307 -9.16 -1.46 30.07
N LYS A 308 -8.43 -1.93 29.05
CA LYS A 308 -8.60 -1.56 27.64
C LYS A 308 -8.38 -2.74 26.70
N THR A 309 -8.97 -2.65 25.52
CA THR A 309 -8.84 -3.67 24.46
C THR A 309 -7.67 -3.35 23.56
N ILE A 310 -6.80 -4.34 23.30
CA ILE A 310 -5.69 -4.21 22.35
C ILE A 310 -6.09 -4.85 21.02
N HIS A 311 -6.21 -4.04 19.97
CA HIS A 311 -6.47 -4.50 18.62
C HIS A 311 -5.16 -4.61 17.84
N ARG A 312 -4.92 -5.75 17.21
CA ARG A 312 -3.80 -5.96 16.29
C ARG A 312 -4.35 -5.97 14.88
N VAL A 313 -4.09 -4.91 14.13
CA VAL A 313 -4.73 -4.71 12.83
C VAL A 313 -3.77 -5.15 11.74
N LYS A 314 -4.17 -6.20 11.02
CA LYS A 314 -3.48 -6.72 9.84
C LYS A 314 -4.45 -6.76 8.67
N LEU A 315 -3.94 -6.47 7.48
CA LEU A 315 -4.73 -6.64 6.26
C LEU A 315 -4.95 -8.13 5.99
N THR A 316 -6.14 -8.44 5.50
CA THR A 316 -6.59 -9.75 5.07
C THR A 316 -7.32 -9.59 3.73
N TYR A 317 -7.73 -10.69 3.10
CA TYR A 317 -8.46 -10.62 1.83
C TYR A 317 -9.74 -9.77 1.89
N LYS A 318 -10.41 -9.68 3.06
CA LYS A 318 -11.60 -8.82 3.23
C LYS A 318 -11.32 -7.35 2.91
N ASP A 319 -10.07 -6.90 3.06
CA ASP A 319 -9.72 -5.51 2.89
C ASP A 319 -9.60 -5.14 1.39
N LYS A 320 -9.67 -6.11 0.47
CA LYS A 320 -9.79 -5.86 -0.98
C LYS A 320 -11.05 -5.04 -1.29
N PHE A 321 -12.17 -5.37 -0.66
CA PHE A 321 -13.45 -4.66 -0.86
C PHE A 321 -13.34 -3.20 -0.39
N LEU A 322 -12.68 -2.98 0.74
CA LEU A 322 -12.44 -1.63 1.28
C LEU A 322 -11.46 -0.83 0.41
N MET A 323 -10.48 -1.50 -0.20
CA MET A 323 -9.57 -0.89 -1.16
C MET A 323 -10.30 -0.40 -2.41
N GLU A 324 -11.24 -1.19 -2.95
CA GLU A 324 -12.09 -0.80 -4.08
C GLU A 324 -12.90 0.47 -3.76
N GLU A 325 -13.47 0.55 -2.56
CA GLU A 325 -14.17 1.75 -2.09
C GLU A 325 -13.25 2.98 -2.00
N LEU A 326 -12.05 2.84 -1.41
CA LEU A 326 -11.10 3.95 -1.30
C LEU A 326 -10.59 4.43 -2.67
N ILE A 327 -10.32 3.52 -3.61
CA ILE A 327 -9.94 3.86 -4.99
C ILE A 327 -11.08 4.62 -5.68
N SER A 328 -12.32 4.19 -5.50
CA SER A 328 -13.51 4.89 -6.03
C SER A 328 -13.59 6.31 -5.48
N THR A 329 -13.41 6.47 -4.17
CA THR A 329 -13.38 7.76 -3.48
C THR A 329 -12.25 8.68 -3.98
N LEU A 330 -11.05 8.17 -4.20
CA LEU A 330 -9.97 8.96 -4.82
C LEU A 330 -10.35 9.41 -6.25
N SER A 331 -11.01 8.53 -7.01
CA SER A 331 -11.47 8.88 -8.35
C SER A 331 -12.54 9.99 -8.34
N THR A 332 -13.38 10.10 -7.30
CA THR A 332 -14.35 11.19 -7.18
C THR A 332 -13.69 12.50 -6.73
N PHE A 333 -12.68 12.46 -5.84
CA PHE A 333 -11.90 13.64 -5.46
C PHE A 333 -11.16 14.26 -6.64
N SER A 334 -10.50 13.42 -7.45
CA SER A 334 -9.81 13.88 -8.66
C SER A 334 -10.78 14.51 -9.67
N ASN A 335 -12.03 14.04 -9.74
CA ASN A 335 -13.07 14.62 -10.60
C ASN A 335 -13.61 15.96 -10.07
N SER A 336 -13.90 16.06 -8.77
CA SER A 336 -14.52 17.26 -8.17
C SER A 336 -13.58 18.47 -8.16
N SER A 337 -12.26 18.24 -7.99
CA SER A 337 -11.21 19.26 -8.14
C SER A 337 -11.25 19.96 -9.51
N THR A 338 -11.73 19.29 -10.56
CA THR A 338 -11.79 19.86 -11.92
C THR A 338 -13.04 20.69 -12.21
N LYS A 339 -14.10 20.57 -11.40
CA LYS A 339 -15.41 21.22 -11.62
C LYS A 339 -15.88 22.15 -10.49
N SER A 340 -15.26 22.06 -9.32
CA SER A 340 -15.66 22.83 -8.13
C SER A 340 -14.49 23.66 -7.60
N LYS A 341 -14.63 25.00 -7.64
CA LYS A 341 -13.78 25.95 -6.89
C LYS A 341 -14.07 25.95 -5.38
N LYS A 342 -14.56 24.85 -4.82
CA LYS A 342 -14.55 24.70 -3.35
C LYS A 342 -13.22 24.03 -3.01
N PRO A 343 -12.24 24.78 -2.48
CA PRO A 343 -11.10 24.14 -1.86
C PRO A 343 -11.65 23.20 -0.78
N LEU A 344 -10.93 22.12 -0.48
CA LEU A 344 -11.00 21.46 0.82
C LEU A 344 -11.29 22.54 1.85
N ARG A 345 -12.46 22.49 2.52
CA ARG A 345 -12.74 23.41 3.61
C ARG A 345 -11.52 23.30 4.51
N SER A 346 -10.78 24.40 4.62
CA SER A 346 -9.56 24.49 5.39
C SER A 346 -9.84 23.89 6.76
N MET A 347 -9.37 22.67 6.97
CA MET A 347 -9.36 22.02 8.27
C MET A 347 -8.36 22.85 9.08
N SER A 348 -8.86 23.76 9.90
CA SER A 348 -8.02 24.55 10.80
C SER A 348 -7.31 23.59 11.74
N MET A 349 -6.00 23.44 11.51
CA MET A 349 -5.07 22.77 12.40
C MET A 349 -5.05 23.49 13.73
N GLY A 350 -5.61 22.87 14.78
CA GLY A 350 -5.39 23.29 16.16
C GLY A 350 -4.01 22.83 16.64
N THR A 351 -2.94 23.46 16.17
CA THR A 351 -1.63 23.36 16.85
C THR A 351 -1.65 24.33 18.02
N LEU A 352 -2.05 23.86 19.20
CA LEU A 352 -1.95 24.65 20.42
C LEU A 352 -0.46 24.93 20.72
N SER A 353 -0.10 26.21 20.63
CA SER A 353 1.16 26.79 21.06
C SER A 353 0.82 27.78 22.19
N SER A 354 1.09 27.39 23.44
CA SER A 354 1.30 28.32 24.56
C SER A 354 2.83 28.49 24.67
N SER A 355 3.43 29.67 24.81
CA SER A 355 3.17 30.80 25.74
C SER A 355 3.65 32.12 25.07
N ASP A 356 3.44 33.37 25.49
CA ASP A 356 3.39 34.02 26.81
C ASP A 356 2.60 35.35 26.76
N LEU A 357 2.16 35.77 27.96
CA LEU A 357 1.59 37.04 28.42
C LEU A 357 1.85 38.31 27.59
N VAL A 358 0.78 38.98 27.10
CA VAL A 358 0.62 40.45 27.14
C VAL A 358 -0.88 40.78 27.26
N THR A 359 -1.16 41.80 28.06
CA THR A 359 -2.42 42.39 28.54
C THR A 359 -3.52 42.70 27.52
N GLU A 360 -4.74 42.82 28.07
CA GLU A 360 -6.02 43.23 27.46
C GLU A 360 -5.91 44.40 26.47
N GLU A 361 -6.43 44.24 25.25
CA GLU A 361 -7.69 44.85 24.78
C GLU A 361 -7.85 44.67 23.26
N ASP A 362 -9.09 44.34 22.90
CA ASP A 362 -9.79 44.70 21.67
C ASP A 362 -9.70 43.85 20.37
N VAL A 363 -10.89 43.80 19.77
CA VAL A 363 -11.42 42.88 18.79
C VAL A 363 -10.95 43.25 17.38
N THR A 364 -10.24 42.36 16.68
CA THR A 364 -10.38 42.17 15.23
C THR A 364 -9.74 40.87 14.77
N ARG A 365 -10.57 39.97 14.20
CA ARG A 365 -10.15 38.74 13.50
C ARG A 365 -9.23 39.07 12.32
N LYS A 366 -7.91 39.07 12.54
CA LYS A 366 -6.91 39.13 11.46
C LYS A 366 -6.80 37.75 10.80
N LYS A 367 -7.47 37.61 9.66
CA LYS A 367 -7.23 36.53 8.68
C LYS A 367 -5.77 36.62 8.20
N LEU A 368 -4.96 35.61 8.48
CA LEU A 368 -3.67 35.40 7.84
C LEU A 368 -3.90 35.09 6.35
N ARG A 369 -3.62 36.11 5.52
CA ARG A 369 -3.72 36.08 4.06
C ARG A 369 -2.36 35.61 3.53
N PHE A 370 -2.28 34.43 2.92
CA PHE A 370 -1.10 34.06 2.15
C PHE A 370 -1.06 34.89 0.86
N LYS A 371 0.02 35.65 0.69
CA LYS A 371 0.25 36.60 -0.39
C LYS A 371 1.23 35.98 -1.41
N LYS A 372 0.69 35.38 -2.49
CA LYS A 372 1.23 35.41 -3.87
C LYS A 372 0.43 34.45 -4.75
N GLU A 373 -0.65 34.97 -5.33
CA GLU A 373 -1.04 34.56 -6.67
C GLU A 373 0.05 35.05 -7.62
N ALA A 374 0.78 34.12 -8.24
CA ALA A 374 1.60 34.40 -9.41
C ALA A 374 1.11 33.49 -10.53
N GLU A 375 0.91 34.11 -11.69
CA GLU A 375 0.30 33.60 -12.92
C GLU A 375 0.65 32.15 -13.24
N VAL A 376 -0.36 31.28 -13.23
CA VAL A 376 -0.24 29.92 -13.76
C VAL A 376 -0.56 29.95 -15.24
N VAL A 377 0.51 29.91 -16.03
CA VAL A 377 0.51 29.53 -17.45
C VAL A 377 -0.34 28.26 -17.62
N LYS A 378 -1.33 28.30 -18.54
CA LYS A 378 -2.16 27.15 -18.91
C LYS A 378 -1.30 26.05 -19.53
N GLN A 379 -0.81 25.11 -18.72
CA GLN A 379 -0.33 23.81 -19.17
C GLN A 379 -1.42 22.73 -19.00
N PRO A 380 -1.43 21.66 -19.83
CA PRO A 380 -2.35 20.54 -19.64
C PRO A 380 -2.13 19.90 -18.27
N ARG A 381 -3.23 19.73 -17.53
CA ARG A 381 -3.29 19.48 -16.09
C ARG A 381 -2.51 18.22 -15.67
N THR A 382 -1.60 18.38 -14.70
CA THR A 382 -0.86 17.30 -14.04
C THR A 382 -1.78 16.48 -13.14
N HIS A 383 -1.61 15.16 -13.13
CA HIS A 383 -2.23 14.28 -12.12
C HIS A 383 -1.79 14.72 -10.72
N ILE A 384 -2.73 14.80 -9.77
CA ILE A 384 -2.46 15.13 -8.37
C ILE A 384 -2.33 13.83 -7.59
N SER A 385 -1.25 13.68 -6.83
CA SER A 385 -1.11 12.64 -5.82
C SER A 385 -1.42 13.22 -4.45
N TRP A 386 -2.26 12.54 -3.68
CA TRP A 386 -2.67 12.95 -2.34
C TRP A 386 -1.79 12.35 -1.24
N LEU A 387 -1.28 11.14 -1.47
CA LEU A 387 -0.45 10.41 -0.53
C LEU A 387 1.04 10.68 -0.80
N PHE A 388 1.80 10.76 0.28
CA PHE A 388 3.21 11.10 0.21
C PHE A 388 4.05 9.93 -0.31
N CYS A 389 4.92 10.21 -1.29
CA CYS A 389 5.99 9.35 -1.79
C CYS A 389 7.32 10.07 -1.51
N ASP A 390 8.29 9.38 -0.89
CA ASP A 390 9.60 9.99 -0.61
C ASP A 390 10.37 10.22 -1.91
N ASP A 391 10.48 9.19 -2.74
CA ASP A 391 11.30 9.20 -3.95
C ASP A 391 10.76 8.28 -5.05
N ASP A 392 10.97 8.73 -6.29
CA ASP A 392 10.67 7.97 -7.50
C ASP A 392 11.97 7.59 -8.21
N TYR A 393 12.14 6.29 -8.48
CA TYR A 393 13.29 5.79 -9.23
C TYR A 393 12.88 4.92 -10.41
N LYS A 394 13.71 4.93 -11.44
CA LYS A 394 13.67 3.88 -12.48
C LYS A 394 14.46 2.68 -11.98
N LEU A 395 13.89 1.49 -12.15
CA LEU A 395 14.57 0.24 -11.83
C LEU A 395 15.35 -0.24 -13.06
N CYS A 396 16.66 -0.38 -12.93
CA CYS A 396 17.60 -0.77 -13.98
C CYS A 396 18.31 -2.10 -13.63
N THR A 397 18.90 -2.74 -14.64
CA THR A 397 19.82 -3.87 -14.44
C THR A 397 21.23 -3.36 -14.13
N GLU A 398 22.10 -4.20 -13.55
CA GLU A 398 23.48 -3.80 -13.19
C GLU A 398 24.33 -3.42 -14.41
N GLU A 399 24.02 -3.95 -15.59
CA GLU A 399 24.72 -3.66 -16.86
C GLU A 399 24.36 -2.28 -17.44
N GLU A 400 23.30 -1.63 -16.94
CA GLU A 400 22.79 -0.33 -17.41
C GLU A 400 23.34 0.87 -16.60
N SER A 401 24.46 0.70 -15.90
CA SER A 401 24.99 1.65 -14.90
C SER A 401 25.40 3.03 -15.44
N GLU A 402 25.36 3.27 -16.75
CA GLU A 402 25.57 4.59 -17.38
C GLU A 402 24.28 5.44 -17.47
N CYS A 403 23.27 5.12 -16.65
CA CYS A 403 21.97 5.79 -16.69
C CYS A 403 21.96 7.16 -15.97
N PRO A 404 21.11 8.12 -16.41
CA PRO A 404 21.00 9.46 -15.82
C PRO A 404 20.48 9.44 -14.37
N SER A 405 20.53 10.60 -13.70
CA SER A 405 20.06 10.80 -12.32
C SER A 405 18.68 10.17 -12.07
N ARG A 406 18.53 9.49 -10.92
CA ARG A 406 17.34 8.73 -10.45
C ARG A 406 17.10 7.35 -11.08
N CYS A 407 18.15 6.61 -11.39
CA CYS A 407 18.07 5.18 -11.70
C CYS A 407 18.69 4.36 -10.55
N HIS A 408 18.03 3.27 -10.17
CA HIS A 408 18.51 2.33 -9.15
C HIS A 408 18.66 0.93 -9.75
N SER A 409 19.85 0.38 -9.57
CA SER A 409 20.15 -1.03 -9.76
C SER A 409 19.86 -1.84 -8.49
N THR A 410 19.99 -3.17 -8.59
CA THR A 410 19.96 -4.05 -7.41
C THR A 410 21.06 -3.71 -6.41
N ALA A 411 22.24 -3.29 -6.87
CA ALA A 411 23.33 -2.83 -6.02
C ALA A 411 22.96 -1.56 -5.23
N ASP A 412 22.23 -0.62 -5.84
CA ASP A 412 21.76 0.61 -5.16
C ASP A 412 20.75 0.29 -4.07
N ILE A 413 19.77 -0.59 -4.36
CA ILE A 413 18.80 -1.05 -3.35
C ILE A 413 19.54 -1.72 -2.18
N ASN A 414 20.51 -2.61 -2.47
CA ASN A 414 21.34 -3.25 -1.46
C ASN A 414 22.21 -2.26 -0.65
N ARG A 415 22.63 -1.13 -1.26
CA ARG A 415 23.34 -0.06 -0.56
C ARG A 415 22.39 0.64 0.43
N LEU A 416 21.19 0.99 0.00
CA LEU A 416 20.17 1.62 0.85
C LEU A 416 19.78 0.73 2.04
N LEU A 417 19.61 -0.58 1.81
CA LEU A 417 19.32 -1.54 2.87
C LEU A 417 20.44 -1.59 3.93
N ARG A 418 21.71 -1.53 3.51
CA ARG A 418 22.86 -1.53 4.42
C ARG A 418 23.00 -0.24 5.21
N GLN A 419 22.61 0.89 4.63
CA GLN A 419 22.74 2.21 5.25
C GLN A 419 21.67 2.50 6.30
N GLY A 420 20.70 1.59 6.52
CA GLY A 420 19.59 1.84 7.43
C GLY A 420 18.76 3.04 6.99
N CYS A 421 18.47 3.12 5.69
CA CYS A 421 17.88 4.28 5.03
C CYS A 421 16.64 4.81 5.79
N GLN A 422 16.58 6.14 5.96
CA GLN A 422 15.42 6.83 6.51
C GLN A 422 14.28 6.96 5.49
N THR A 423 14.59 6.89 4.19
CA THR A 423 13.61 6.87 3.09
C THR A 423 12.76 5.61 3.23
N ARG A 424 11.44 5.77 3.37
CA ARG A 424 10.52 4.66 3.59
C ARG A 424 9.82 4.33 2.29
N ARG A 425 8.97 5.23 1.79
CA ARG A 425 8.04 5.05 0.67
C ARG A 425 8.72 5.40 -0.65
N VAL A 426 9.20 4.37 -1.35
CA VAL A 426 9.88 4.53 -2.65
C VAL A 426 9.06 3.90 -3.76
N PHE A 427 8.93 4.60 -4.88
CA PHE A 427 8.20 4.13 -6.05
C PHE A 427 9.15 3.77 -7.20
N TYR A 428 9.24 2.49 -7.52
CA TYR A 428 10.04 1.98 -8.64
C TYR A 428 9.21 1.87 -9.90
N THR A 429 9.70 2.45 -10.99
CA THR A 429 9.18 2.21 -12.33
C THR A 429 10.08 1.24 -13.08
N ASN A 430 9.53 0.07 -13.41
CA ASN A 430 10.18 -0.89 -14.30
C ASN A 430 10.03 -0.41 -15.75
N ARG A 431 11.08 0.21 -16.29
CA ARG A 431 11.18 0.51 -17.72
C ARG A 431 12.09 -0.52 -18.37
N PRO A 432 11.71 -1.13 -19.51
CA PRO A 432 12.69 -1.81 -20.34
C PRO A 432 13.79 -0.82 -20.72
N ALA A 433 15.03 -1.17 -20.40
CA ALA A 433 16.30 -0.52 -20.74
C ALA A 433 16.19 0.96 -21.15
N CYS A 434 16.54 1.86 -20.24
CA CYS A 434 16.91 3.21 -20.64
C CYS A 434 18.26 3.11 -21.38
N GLN A 435 18.21 3.07 -22.72
CA GLN A 435 19.32 3.11 -23.69
C GLN A 435 20.08 1.80 -23.93
N ARG A 436 19.75 1.11 -25.04
CA ARG A 436 20.63 0.83 -26.19
C ARG A 436 19.91 -0.16 -27.13
N LYS A 437 19.66 0.26 -28.37
CA LYS A 437 19.57 -0.70 -29.49
C LYS A 437 20.94 -1.37 -29.56
N MET A 438 21.06 -2.69 -29.43
CA MET A 438 22.15 -3.42 -30.10
C MET A 438 21.86 -4.91 -30.29
N ASN A 439 21.91 -5.26 -31.57
CA ASN A 439 22.41 -6.46 -32.24
C ASN A 439 21.89 -7.83 -31.78
N ALA A 440 21.03 -8.40 -32.61
CA ALA A 440 20.74 -9.82 -32.65
C ALA A 440 21.88 -10.54 -33.40
N PHE A 441 22.55 -11.47 -32.72
CA PHE A 441 23.14 -12.63 -33.38
C PHE A 441 22.33 -13.84 -32.92
N ILE A 442 21.53 -14.39 -33.82
CA ILE A 442 20.88 -15.69 -33.64
C ILE A 442 21.83 -16.70 -34.28
N PHE A 443 22.46 -17.57 -33.46
CA PHE A 443 22.97 -18.84 -33.98
C PHE A 443 21.76 -19.76 -34.11
N ALA A 444 21.21 -19.86 -35.33
CA ALA A 444 20.40 -21.00 -35.70
C ALA A 444 21.36 -22.17 -35.96
N SER A 445 21.50 -23.07 -34.99
CA SER A 445 22.09 -24.39 -35.24
C SER A 445 20.97 -25.36 -35.62
N ASP A 446 20.47 -25.21 -36.84
CA ASP A 446 19.80 -26.29 -37.56
C ASP A 446 20.80 -26.81 -38.58
N GLN A 447 21.52 -27.88 -38.24
CA GLN A 447 21.85 -28.99 -39.16
C GLN A 447 22.12 -30.23 -38.30
N MET A 448 21.06 -30.99 -38.01
CA MET A 448 21.19 -32.44 -37.98
C MET A 448 21.05 -32.92 -39.41
N SER A 449 22.13 -33.51 -39.94
CA SER A 449 22.09 -34.47 -41.04
C SER A 449 22.57 -35.81 -40.50
#